data_AF-A0A519RMY6-F1
#
_entry.id   AF-A0A519RMY6-F1
#
_cell.length_a   1.000
_cell.length_b   1.000
_cell.length_c   1.000
_cell.angle_alpha   90.00
_cell.angle_beta   90.00
_cell.angle_gamma   90.00
#
_symmetry.space_group_name_H-M   'P 1'
#
loop_
_entity.id
_entity.type
_entity.pdbx_description
1 polymer ?
#
loop_
_entity_poly.entity_id
_entity_poly.type
_entity_poly.pdbx_seq_one_letter_code
_entity_poly.pdbx_strand_id
1 'polypeptide(L)'
;VVILGLEETHERLLEHSSLPFPVLIKGNLDRVEIRNGKIRIIDYKTGKVEGRHVALSHWDGLTTDVKYEKIIQVLAYAYIYEAKSGGREIEAGIISFKNMKSGFLPFKFKEGKSDITVVTKEISTHYIEQLVLLLGEILDPDVSFKEAIL
;
A
#
# COMPACT_ATOMS: atom_id res chain seq x y z
N VAL A 1 3.84 -4.59 22.25
CA VAL A 1 4.11 -4.79 20.81
C VAL A 1 4.60 -6.20 20.65
N VAL A 2 4.09 -6.94 19.66
CA VAL A 2 4.58 -8.29 19.33
C VAL A 2 5.00 -8.26 17.86
N ILE A 3 6.27 -8.53 17.57
CA ILE A 3 6.75 -8.61 16.19
C ILE A 3 6.33 -9.97 15.63
N LEU A 4 5.65 -9.96 14.49
CA LEU A 4 5.20 -11.17 13.81
C LEU A 4 6.16 -11.62 12.71
N GLY A 5 6.86 -10.67 12.08
CA GLY A 5 7.81 -10.95 11.01
C GLY A 5 8.68 -9.74 10.69
N LEU A 6 9.88 -10.01 10.16
CA LEU A 6 10.85 -9.01 9.70
C LEU A 6 11.44 -9.48 8.37
N GLU A 7 11.49 -8.57 7.39
CA GLU A 7 12.05 -8.83 6.05
C GLU A 7 11.46 -10.11 5.40
N GLU A 8 10.17 -10.34 5.61
CA GLU A 8 9.49 -11.56 5.15
C GLU A 8 8.85 -11.35 3.79
N THR A 9 9.05 -12.33 2.92
CA THR A 9 8.38 -12.37 1.63
C THR A 9 6.96 -12.88 1.78
N HIS A 10 6.01 -12.15 1.20
CA HIS A 10 4.62 -12.57 1.10
C HIS A 10 4.11 -12.36 -0.31
N GLU A 11 3.10 -13.13 -0.65
CA GLU A 11 2.47 -13.10 -1.96
C GLU A 11 0.99 -13.39 -1.84
N ARG A 12 0.22 -12.82 -2.78
CA ARG A 12 -1.22 -13.03 -2.91
C ARG A 12 -1.56 -13.03 -4.39
N LEU A 13 -2.31 -14.04 -4.81
CA LEU A 13 -2.87 -14.09 -6.16
C LEU A 13 -4.01 -13.07 -6.25
N LEU A 14 -3.91 -12.13 -7.21
CA LEU A 14 -4.96 -11.19 -7.57
C LEU A 14 -5.75 -11.76 -8.75
N GLU A 15 -7.02 -12.04 -8.51
CA GLU A 15 -8.00 -12.42 -9.53
C GLU A 15 -8.98 -11.26 -9.71
N HIS A 16 -9.13 -10.77 -10.93
CA HIS A 16 -10.04 -9.67 -11.26
C HIS A 16 -10.57 -9.85 -12.68
N SER A 17 -11.86 -9.57 -12.89
CA SER A 17 -12.53 -9.79 -14.19
C SER A 17 -11.96 -8.93 -15.33
N SER A 18 -11.34 -7.80 -15.00
CA SER A 18 -10.70 -6.90 -15.97
C SER A 18 -9.30 -7.34 -16.39
N LEU A 19 -8.73 -8.38 -15.76
CA LEU A 19 -7.41 -8.90 -16.11
C LEU A 19 -7.55 -10.15 -16.99
N PRO A 20 -6.65 -10.36 -17.97
CA PRO A 20 -6.70 -11.52 -18.86
C PRO A 20 -6.39 -12.84 -18.15
N PHE A 21 -5.71 -12.79 -17.00
CA PHE A 21 -5.35 -13.94 -16.17
C PHE A 21 -5.02 -13.47 -14.74
N PRO A 22 -5.00 -14.38 -13.75
CA PRO A 22 -4.57 -14.05 -12.39
C PRO A 22 -3.13 -13.52 -12.33
N VAL A 23 -2.89 -12.49 -11.52
CA VAL A 23 -1.56 -11.87 -11.35
C VAL A 23 -1.07 -12.10 -9.93
N LEU A 24 0.13 -12.67 -9.78
CA LEU A 24 0.73 -12.87 -8.45
C LEU A 24 1.35 -11.55 -7.96
N ILE A 25 0.76 -10.95 -6.93
CA ILE A 25 1.31 -9.78 -6.25
C ILE A 25 2.24 -10.25 -5.15
N LYS A 26 3.53 -9.91 -5.25
CA LYS A 26 4.58 -10.37 -4.34
C LYS A 26 5.36 -9.17 -3.79
N GLY A 27 5.66 -9.20 -2.50
CA GLY A 27 6.42 -8.15 -1.83
C GLY A 27 7.22 -8.68 -0.65
N ASN A 28 8.31 -7.98 -0.31
CA ASN A 28 9.03 -8.19 0.93
C ASN A 28 8.59 -7.10 1.93
N LEU A 29 8.06 -7.51 3.08
CA LEU A 29 7.59 -6.61 4.12
C LEU A 29 8.68 -6.47 5.18
N ASP A 30 9.22 -5.27 5.36
CA ASP A 30 10.31 -5.01 6.31
C ASP A 30 9.93 -5.38 7.75
N ARG A 31 8.70 -5.07 8.16
CA ARG A 31 8.18 -5.44 9.48
C ARG A 31 6.68 -5.57 9.53
N VAL A 32 6.23 -6.64 10.20
CA VAL A 32 4.84 -6.80 10.63
C VAL A 32 4.78 -7.01 12.13
N GLU A 33 3.90 -6.28 12.81
CA GLU A 33 3.71 -6.38 14.25
C GLU A 33 2.24 -6.33 14.67
N ILE A 34 1.96 -6.80 15.87
CA ILE A 34 0.73 -6.50 16.60
C ILE A 34 1.01 -5.38 17.59
N ARG A 35 0.25 -4.30 17.46
CA ARG A 35 0.28 -3.16 18.40
C ARG A 35 -1.13 -2.74 18.71
N ASN A 36 -1.48 -2.75 20.00
CA ASN A 36 -2.82 -2.40 20.51
C ASN A 36 -3.94 -3.23 19.82
N GLY A 37 -3.70 -4.52 19.60
CA GLY A 37 -4.67 -5.42 18.97
C GLY A 37 -4.76 -5.34 17.43
N LYS A 38 -4.12 -4.34 16.80
CA LYS A 38 -4.09 -4.16 15.34
C LYS A 38 -2.83 -4.74 14.73
N ILE A 39 -2.94 -5.23 13.50
CA ILE A 39 -1.77 -5.51 12.65
C ILE A 39 -1.21 -4.18 12.17
N ARG A 40 0.10 -4.00 12.32
CA ARG A 40 0.82 -2.87 11.78
C ARG A 40 1.92 -3.34 10.85
N ILE A 41 1.84 -2.90 9.61
CA ILE A 41 2.85 -3.13 8.59
C ILE A 41 3.68 -1.85 8.45
N ILE A 42 5.00 -2.00 8.52
CA ILE A 42 5.94 -0.90 8.55
C ILE A 42 6.96 -1.09 7.43
N ASP A 43 7.07 -0.08 6.58
CA ASP A 43 8.16 0.08 5.60
C ASP A 43 9.16 1.12 6.13
N TYR A 44 10.45 0.80 6.08
CA TYR A 44 11.51 1.71 6.50
C TYR A 44 12.04 2.49 5.29
N LYS A 45 12.06 3.81 5.42
CA LYS A 45 12.69 4.69 4.43
C LYS A 45 13.89 5.41 5.01
N THR A 46 15.01 5.29 4.30
CA THR A 46 16.25 6.04 4.60
C THR A 46 16.11 7.54 4.27
N GLY A 47 15.33 7.86 3.24
CA GLY A 47 14.98 9.23 2.84
C GLY A 47 14.07 9.95 3.84
N LYS A 48 13.78 11.23 3.57
CA LYS A 48 12.83 12.01 4.36
C LYS A 48 11.41 11.73 3.86
N VAL A 49 10.57 11.17 4.72
CA VAL A 49 9.13 11.02 4.48
C VAL A 49 8.36 11.84 5.50
N GLU A 50 7.28 12.47 5.05
CA GLU A 50 6.40 13.32 5.85
C GLU A 50 4.96 12.79 5.68
N GLY A 51 4.07 13.12 6.61
CA GLY A 51 2.70 12.58 6.59
C GLY A 51 1.93 12.85 5.29
N ARG A 52 2.23 13.95 4.59
CA ARG A 52 1.64 14.26 3.27
C ARG A 52 1.98 13.23 2.18
N HIS A 53 3.11 12.52 2.29
CA HIS A 53 3.53 11.52 1.31
C HIS A 53 2.83 10.17 1.50
N VAL A 54 2.11 9.98 2.61
CA VAL A 54 1.32 8.79 2.92
C VAL A 54 -0.17 9.13 3.10
N ALA A 55 -0.60 10.32 2.65
CA ALA A 55 -1.97 10.77 2.74
C ALA A 55 -2.60 10.88 1.34
N LEU A 56 -3.77 10.27 1.17
CA LEU A 56 -4.56 10.27 -0.05
C LEU A 56 -5.91 10.95 0.21
N SER A 57 -6.39 11.78 -0.73
CA SER A 57 -7.71 12.43 -0.62
C SER A 57 -8.66 12.10 -1.78
N HIS A 58 -8.12 11.55 -2.87
CA HIS A 58 -8.89 11.06 -4.02
C HIS A 58 -8.14 9.87 -4.62
N TRP A 59 -8.88 8.92 -5.17
CA TRP A 59 -8.29 7.73 -5.79
C TRP A 59 -7.79 7.99 -7.21
N ASP A 60 -8.36 9.00 -7.89
CA ASP A 60 -8.00 9.32 -9.26
C ASP A 60 -6.50 9.64 -9.39
N GLY A 61 -5.85 8.95 -10.31
CA GLY A 61 -4.43 9.12 -10.60
C GLY A 61 -3.48 8.52 -9.57
N LEU A 62 -3.98 7.62 -8.68
CA LEU A 62 -3.12 6.92 -7.70
C LEU A 62 -1.93 6.25 -8.38
N THR A 63 -2.14 5.60 -9.53
CA THR A 63 -1.12 4.84 -10.26
C THR A 63 -0.39 5.64 -11.33
N THR A 64 -0.83 6.85 -11.65
CA THR A 64 -0.26 7.68 -12.72
C THR A 64 0.69 8.75 -12.22
N ASP A 65 0.67 9.07 -10.91
CA ASP A 65 1.49 10.13 -10.32
C ASP A 65 2.52 9.54 -9.32
N VAL A 66 3.80 9.72 -9.63
CA VAL A 66 4.94 9.21 -8.86
C VAL A 66 4.93 9.66 -7.40
N LYS A 67 4.27 10.78 -7.06
CA LYS A 67 4.17 11.25 -5.68
C LYS A 67 3.46 10.25 -4.77
N TYR A 68 2.64 9.35 -5.33
CA TYR A 68 1.90 8.33 -4.61
C TYR A 68 2.63 6.98 -4.49
N GLU A 69 3.87 6.85 -4.99
CA GLU A 69 4.65 5.60 -4.94
C GLU A 69 4.65 4.94 -3.54
N LYS A 70 4.73 5.76 -2.49
CA LYS A 70 4.78 5.33 -1.09
C LYS A 70 3.43 4.81 -0.61
N ILE A 71 2.34 5.40 -1.10
CA ILE A 71 0.97 4.96 -0.82
C ILE A 71 0.70 3.62 -1.50
N ILE A 72 1.05 3.51 -2.79
CA ILE A 72 0.94 2.25 -3.54
C ILE A 72 1.67 1.13 -2.79
N GLN A 73 2.89 1.39 -2.32
CA GLN A 73 3.70 0.39 -1.63
C GLN A 73 3.05 -0.08 -0.32
N VAL A 74 2.64 0.83 0.57
CA VAL A 74 2.06 0.42 1.86
C VAL A 74 0.68 -0.24 1.70
N LEU A 75 -0.12 0.17 0.71
CA LEU A 75 -1.40 -0.47 0.41
C LEU A 75 -1.21 -1.85 -0.24
N ALA A 76 -0.20 -2.04 -1.09
CA ALA A 76 0.17 -3.35 -1.63
C ALA A 76 0.48 -4.33 -0.49
N TYR A 77 1.27 -3.90 0.49
CA TYR A 77 1.62 -4.75 1.63
C TYR A 77 0.41 -5.10 2.49
N ALA A 78 -0.48 -4.12 2.74
CA ALA A 78 -1.74 -4.37 3.44
C ALA A 78 -2.61 -5.40 2.70
N TYR A 79 -2.75 -5.26 1.38
CA TYR A 79 -3.49 -6.19 0.54
C TYR A 79 -2.89 -7.61 0.57
N ILE A 80 -1.57 -7.74 0.44
CA ILE A 80 -0.90 -9.05 0.49
C ILE A 80 -1.12 -9.73 1.85
N TYR A 81 -1.02 -8.96 2.95
CA TYR A 81 -1.09 -9.51 4.30
C TYR A 81 -2.53 -9.75 4.81
N GLU A 82 -3.55 -9.20 4.16
CA GLU A 82 -4.94 -9.22 4.62
C GLU A 82 -5.43 -10.63 5.02
N ALA A 83 -5.15 -11.64 4.19
CA ALA A 83 -5.56 -13.03 4.46
C ALA A 83 -4.89 -13.64 5.71
N LYS A 84 -3.71 -13.14 6.10
CA LYS A 84 -2.96 -13.57 7.29
C LYS A 84 -3.30 -12.77 8.55
N SER A 85 -4.06 -11.67 8.42
CA SER A 85 -4.41 -10.79 9.55
C SER A 85 -5.24 -11.49 10.64
N GLY A 86 -5.97 -12.56 10.28
CA GLY A 86 -6.94 -13.21 11.15
C GLY A 86 -8.12 -12.30 11.49
N GLY A 87 -8.52 -11.42 10.55
CA GLY A 87 -9.64 -10.49 10.72
C GLY A 87 -9.33 -9.28 11.60
N ARG A 88 -8.07 -9.10 12.01
CA ARG A 88 -7.63 -7.91 12.74
C ARG A 88 -7.56 -6.70 11.82
N GLU A 89 -7.87 -5.53 12.36
CA GLU A 89 -7.62 -4.26 11.65
C GLU A 89 -6.15 -4.13 11.25
N ILE A 90 -5.90 -3.60 10.06
CA ILE A 90 -4.57 -3.38 9.51
C ILE A 90 -4.31 -1.89 9.38
N GLU A 91 -3.18 -1.45 9.92
CA GLU A 91 -2.58 -0.14 9.61
C GLU A 91 -1.27 -0.39 8.86
N ALA A 92 -1.09 0.25 7.70
CA ALA A 92 0.17 0.21 6.97
C ALA A 92 0.77 1.61 6.92
N GLY A 93 2.09 1.73 6.95
CA GLY A 93 2.74 3.03 6.98
C GLY A 93 4.26 2.95 6.96
N ILE A 94 4.89 4.10 7.17
CA ILE A 94 6.34 4.27 7.02
C ILE A 94 6.97 4.74 8.33
N ILE A 95 8.18 4.25 8.62
CA ILE A 95 9.11 4.90 9.54
C ILE A 95 10.25 5.50 8.72
N SER A 96 10.48 6.81 8.88
CA SER A 96 11.45 7.58 8.10
C SER A 96 12.68 7.92 8.93
N PHE A 97 13.87 7.46 8.52
CA PHE A 97 15.12 7.69 9.25
C PHE A 97 15.54 9.16 9.25
N LYS A 98 15.32 9.89 8.15
CA LYS A 98 15.53 11.36 8.11
C LYS A 98 14.39 12.16 8.76
N ASN A 99 13.40 11.50 9.36
CA ASN A 99 12.28 12.13 10.08
C ASN A 99 11.83 11.28 11.29
N MET A 100 12.78 10.74 12.05
CA MET A 100 12.50 9.81 13.16
C MET A 100 11.58 10.40 14.24
N LYS A 101 11.63 11.72 14.45
CA LYS A 101 10.78 12.43 15.43
C LYS A 101 9.29 12.28 15.13
N SER A 102 8.91 12.05 13.87
CA SER A 102 7.52 11.83 13.50
C SER A 102 7.00 10.43 13.84
N GLY A 103 7.89 9.49 14.20
CA GLY A 103 7.53 8.12 14.51
C GLY A 103 6.93 7.38 13.32
N PHE A 104 5.91 6.57 13.58
CA PHE A 104 5.16 5.84 12.55
C PHE A 104 4.22 6.80 11.81
N LEU A 105 4.39 6.90 10.49
CA LEU A 105 3.55 7.65 9.58
C LEU A 105 2.56 6.68 8.91
N PRO A 106 1.33 6.51 9.45
CA PRO A 106 0.34 5.63 8.83
C PRO A 106 -0.11 6.20 7.48
N PHE A 107 -0.51 5.31 6.58
CA PHE A 107 -1.41 5.67 5.49
C PHE A 107 -2.64 6.38 6.05
N LYS A 108 -3.08 7.43 5.35
CA LYS A 108 -4.28 8.17 5.70
C LYS A 108 -5.13 8.40 4.46
N PHE A 109 -6.37 7.94 4.49
CA PHE A 109 -7.38 8.40 3.55
C PHE A 109 -8.15 9.58 4.16
N LYS A 110 -8.17 10.72 3.48
CA LYS A 110 -8.87 11.93 3.90
C LYS A 110 -10.29 11.91 3.37
N GLU A 111 -11.26 11.71 4.25
CA GLU A 111 -12.67 11.73 3.92
C GLU A 111 -13.34 12.94 4.61
N GLY A 112 -13.50 14.02 3.85
CA GLY A 112 -14.02 15.29 4.38
C GLY A 112 -13.14 15.86 5.50
N LYS A 113 -13.66 15.86 6.74
CA LYS A 113 -12.93 16.34 7.94
C LYS A 113 -12.27 15.22 8.75
N SER A 114 -12.44 13.97 8.35
CA SER A 114 -11.94 12.80 9.06
C SER A 114 -10.78 12.15 8.32
N ASP A 115 -9.83 11.60 9.07
CA ASP A 115 -8.74 10.76 8.56
C ASP A 115 -9.04 9.29 8.88
N ILE A 116 -9.06 8.42 7.87
CA ILE A 116 -9.15 6.97 8.03
C ILE A 116 -7.74 6.37 7.91
N THR A 117 -7.27 5.70 8.97
CA THR A 117 -5.91 5.10 9.02
C THR A 117 -5.90 3.58 8.92
N VAL A 118 -7.05 2.95 9.17
CA VAL A 118 -7.23 1.50 9.01
C VAL A 118 -7.49 1.23 7.53
N VAL A 119 -6.78 0.26 6.96
CA VAL A 119 -7.05 -0.22 5.60
C VAL A 119 -8.33 -1.06 5.66
N THR A 120 -9.47 -0.41 5.47
CA THR A 120 -10.78 -1.06 5.45
C THR A 120 -10.95 -1.87 4.16
N LYS A 121 -11.97 -2.73 4.12
CA LYS A 121 -12.35 -3.42 2.88
C LYS A 121 -12.60 -2.46 1.72
N GLU A 122 -13.25 -1.32 1.99
CA GLU A 122 -13.53 -0.29 0.98
C GLU A 122 -12.24 0.35 0.44
N ILE A 123 -11.29 0.70 1.31
CA ILE A 123 -9.96 1.19 0.89
C ILE A 123 -9.22 0.12 0.07
N SER A 124 -9.27 -1.13 0.51
CA SER A 124 -8.67 -2.26 -0.20
C SER A 124 -9.28 -2.44 -1.59
N THR A 125 -10.61 -2.38 -1.71
CA THR A 125 -11.32 -2.44 -2.99
C THR A 125 -10.91 -1.31 -3.92
N HIS A 126 -10.93 -0.05 -3.47
CA HIS A 126 -10.53 1.08 -4.30
C HIS A 126 -9.05 0.99 -4.74
N TYR A 127 -8.16 0.54 -3.86
CA TYR A 127 -6.77 0.29 -4.21
C TYR A 127 -6.65 -0.77 -5.32
N ILE A 128 -7.40 -1.87 -5.21
CA ILE A 128 -7.41 -2.92 -6.24
C ILE A 128 -7.95 -2.40 -7.56
N GLU A 129 -9.01 -1.61 -7.58
CA GLU A 129 -9.52 -0.98 -8.82
C GLU A 129 -8.45 -0.13 -9.51
N GLN A 130 -7.68 0.67 -8.76
CA GLN A 130 -6.57 1.44 -9.33
C GLN A 130 -5.42 0.54 -9.80
N LEU A 131 -5.10 -0.51 -9.06
CA LEU A 131 -4.05 -1.45 -9.41
C LEU A 131 -4.37 -2.23 -10.69
N VAL A 132 -5.62 -2.66 -10.88
CA VAL A 132 -6.02 -3.41 -12.09
C VAL A 132 -6.04 -2.54 -13.33
N LEU A 133 -6.30 -1.23 -13.20
CA LEU A 133 -6.13 -0.28 -14.31
C LEU A 133 -4.67 -0.21 -14.76
N LEU A 134 -3.74 -0.07 -13.80
CA LEU A 134 -2.30 -0.07 -14.08
C LEU A 134 -1.84 -1.40 -14.68
N LEU A 135 -2.25 -2.53 -14.09
CA LEU A 135 -1.90 -3.85 -14.62
C LEU A 135 -2.48 -4.07 -16.01
N GLY A 136 -3.69 -3.57 -16.29
CA GLY A 136 -4.29 -3.61 -17.62
C GLY A 136 -3.41 -2.92 -18.66
N GLU A 137 -2.92 -1.71 -18.35
CA GLU A 137 -1.98 -0.98 -19.22
C GLU A 137 -0.65 -1.72 -19.40
N ILE A 138 -0.06 -2.21 -18.31
CA ILE A 138 1.20 -2.98 -18.31
C ILE A 138 1.10 -4.24 -19.16
N LEU A 139 -0.06 -4.89 -19.18
CA LEU A 139 -0.30 -6.16 -19.86
C LEU A 139 -0.86 -5.99 -21.29
N ASP A 140 -1.11 -4.76 -21.74
CA ASP A 140 -1.62 -4.48 -23.08
C ASP A 140 -0.46 -4.51 -24.10
N PRO A 141 -0.43 -5.46 -25.06
CA PRO A 141 0.64 -5.55 -26.05
C PRO A 141 0.66 -4.38 -27.04
N ASP A 142 -0.46 -3.65 -27.18
CA ASP A 142 -0.57 -2.49 -28.07
C ASP A 142 -0.09 -1.19 -27.40
N VAL A 143 0.14 -1.22 -26.07
CA VAL A 143 0.66 -0.08 -25.30
C VAL A 143 2.15 -0.27 -25.01
N SER A 144 2.98 0.59 -25.58
CA SER A 144 4.42 0.59 -25.27
C SER A 144 4.69 1.18 -23.88
N PHE A 145 5.57 0.53 -23.11
CA PHE A 145 6.13 1.12 -21.89
C PHE A 145 6.91 2.39 -22.21
N LYS A 146 6.49 3.51 -21.64
CA LYS A 146 7.15 4.80 -21.78
C LYS A 146 7.42 5.38 -20.41
N GLU A 147 8.64 5.85 -20.20
CA GLU A 147 8.94 6.72 -19.07
C GLU A 147 8.35 8.10 -19.36
N ALA A 148 7.47 8.60 -18.47
CA ALA A 148 7.02 9.97 -18.56
C ALA A 148 8.24 10.87 -18.29
N ILE A 149 8.70 11.59 -19.32
CA ILE A 149 9.74 12.61 -19.15
C ILE A 149 9.12 13.72 -18.31
N LEU A 150 9.48 13.76 -17.02
CA LEU A 150 9.05 14.76 -16.03
C LEU A 150 9.78 16.09 -16.20
#